data_AF-A0A6A3QR39-F1
#
_entry.id   AF-A0A6A3QR39-F1
#
_cell.length_a   1.000
_cell.length_b   1.000
_cell.length_c   1.000
_cell.angle_alpha   90.00
_cell.angle_beta   90.00
_cell.angle_gamma   90.00
#
_symmetry.space_group_name_H-M   'P 1'
#
loop_
_entity.id
_entity.type
_entity.pdbx_description
1 polymer ?
#
loop_
_entity_poly.entity_id
_entity_poly.type
_entity_poly.pdbx_seq_one_letter_code
_entity_poly.pdbx_strand_id
1 'polypeptide(L)'
;MPFFTLEDFKISFSFFCTVYGIGTLGLPANFARSGAPIATIALLFMDFANVCSCVAISRVCLAAPKTAKTYGDVGEWCCGKIGRYLVLIAQFGVCLLVPCAYLVLGGILLDGISPGAFD
;
A
#
# COMPACT_ATOMS: atom_id res chain seq x y z
N MET A 1 11.55 -25.69 7.36
CA MET A 1 10.96 -24.38 7.02
C MET A 1 11.58 -23.38 7.99
N PRO A 2 12.50 -22.49 7.56
CA PRO A 2 13.09 -21.54 8.50
C PRO A 2 11.96 -20.64 9.01
N PHE A 3 11.60 -20.83 10.27
CA PHE A 3 10.62 -20.02 10.97
C PHE A 3 11.31 -18.70 11.30
N PHE A 4 10.87 -17.62 10.63
CA PHE A 4 11.10 -16.23 11.00
C PHE A 4 12.58 -15.82 11.20
N THR A 5 13.26 -15.48 10.10
CA THR A 5 14.61 -14.91 10.17
C THR A 5 14.56 -13.43 10.59
N LEU A 6 15.68 -12.88 11.08
CA LEU A 6 15.79 -11.44 11.37
C LEU A 6 15.56 -10.56 10.13
N GLU A 7 15.81 -11.10 8.93
CA GLU A 7 15.53 -10.41 7.68
C GLU A 7 14.03 -10.29 7.42
N ASP A 8 13.26 -11.36 7.68
CA ASP A 8 11.80 -11.35 7.58
C ASP A 8 11.16 -10.35 8.55
N PHE A 9 11.73 -10.20 9.76
CA PHE A 9 11.28 -9.21 10.73
C PHE A 9 11.50 -7.77 10.25
N LYS A 10 12.68 -7.46 9.69
CA LYS A 10 12.98 -6.12 9.16
C LYS A 10 12.06 -5.75 8.00
N ILE A 11 11.81 -6.69 7.10
CA ILE A 11 10.90 -6.49 5.97
C ILE A 11 9.47 -6.24 6.47
N SER A 12 9.00 -7.04 7.42
CA SER A 12 7.67 -6.90 8.02
C SER A 12 7.50 -5.55 8.73
N PHE A 13 8.53 -5.08 9.45
CA PHE A 13 8.49 -3.79 10.13
C PHE A 13 8.44 -2.61 9.14
N SER A 14 9.23 -2.67 8.06
CA SER A 14 9.20 -1.66 7.01
C SER A 14 7.83 -1.58 6.32
N PHE A 15 7.24 -2.74 6.05
CA PHE A 15 5.89 -2.83 5.50
C PHE A 15 4.85 -2.22 6.45
N PHE A 16 4.91 -2.56 7.74
CA PHE A 16 4.04 -1.99 8.76
C PHE A 16 4.14 -0.47 8.82
N CYS A 17 5.36 0.08 8.86
CA CYS A 17 5.60 1.53 8.88
C CYS A 17 4.96 2.23 7.67
N THR A 18 5.06 1.62 6.48
CA THR A 18 4.49 2.16 5.24
C THR A 18 2.95 2.13 5.25
N VAL A 19 2.33 1.06 5.78
CA VAL A 19 0.87 0.89 5.83
C VAL A 19 0.23 1.80 6.88
N TYR A 20 0.86 1.96 8.06
CA TYR A 20 0.31 2.74 9.18
C TYR A 20 0.33 4.25 8.99
N GLY A 21 0.92 4.77 7.91
CA GLY A 21 0.94 6.19 7.63
C GLY A 21 -0.39 6.70 7.05
N ILE A 22 -0.43 6.91 5.74
CA ILE A 22 -1.58 7.55 5.06
C ILE A 22 -2.93 6.88 5.33
N GLY A 23 -2.92 5.55 5.44
CA GLY A 23 -4.15 4.76 5.59
C GLY A 23 -4.86 5.02 6.92
N THR A 24 -4.10 5.26 7.98
CA THR A 24 -4.66 5.54 9.32
C THR A 24 -5.16 6.97 9.44
N LEU A 25 -4.46 7.93 8.83
CA LEU A 25 -4.84 9.35 8.85
C LEU A 25 -6.15 9.61 8.10
N GLY A 26 -6.43 8.86 7.03
CA GLY A 26 -7.69 8.93 6.28
C GLY A 26 -8.86 8.15 6.92
N LEU A 27 -8.57 7.24 7.85
CA LEU A 27 -9.57 6.38 8.49
C LEU A 27 -10.70 7.17 9.20
N PRO A 28 -10.44 8.16 10.07
CA PRO A 28 -11.50 8.87 10.79
C PRO A 28 -12.48 9.59 9.85
N ALA A 29 -11.99 10.20 8.77
CA ALA A 29 -12.83 10.82 7.75
C ALA A 29 -13.67 9.80 6.96
N ASN A 30 -13.17 8.57 6.77
CA ASN A 30 -13.93 7.48 6.16
C ASN A 30 -15.01 6.93 7.11
N PHE A 31 -14.71 6.82 8.40
CA PHE A 31 -15.68 6.41 9.42
C PHE A 31 -16.78 7.45 9.62
N ALA A 32 -16.44 8.74 9.59
CA ALA A 32 -17.41 9.83 9.73
C ALA A 32 -18.42 9.87 8.57
N ARG A 33 -18.03 9.51 7.34
CA ARG A 33 -18.93 9.54 6.17
C ARG A 33 -19.82 8.30 6.04
N SER A 34 -19.29 7.12 6.37
CA SER A 34 -19.95 5.82 6.11
C SER A 34 -20.66 5.27 7.34
N GLY A 35 -20.31 5.77 8.53
CA GLY A 35 -20.74 5.22 9.81
C GLY A 35 -19.91 4.01 10.23
N ALA A 36 -19.84 3.77 11.55
CA ALA A 36 -19.00 2.74 12.15
C ALA A 36 -19.21 1.30 11.62
N PRO A 37 -20.44 0.77 11.53
CA PRO A 37 -20.61 -0.64 11.16
C PRO A 37 -20.22 -0.93 9.70
N ILE A 38 -20.57 -0.04 8.78
CA ILE A 38 -20.30 -0.22 7.34
C ILE A 38 -18.81 -0.03 7.06
N ALA A 39 -18.18 0.97 7.69
CA ALA A 39 -16.75 1.20 7.56
C ALA A 39 -15.92 0.01 8.09
N THR A 40 -16.28 -0.59 9.22
CA THR A 40 -15.59 -1.78 9.74
C THR A 40 -15.70 -2.98 8.81
N ILE A 41 -16.89 -3.26 8.26
CA ILE A 41 -17.07 -4.38 7.32
C ILE A 41 -16.28 -4.13 6.03
N ALA A 42 -16.31 -2.92 5.51
CA ALA A 42 -15.55 -2.54 4.31
C ALA A 42 -14.04 -2.67 4.52
N LEU A 43 -13.53 -2.24 5.68
CA LEU A 43 -12.11 -2.37 6.02
C LEU A 43 -11.67 -3.83 6.14
N LEU A 44 -12.47 -4.68 6.81
CA LEU A 44 -12.17 -6.10 6.92
C LEU A 44 -12.15 -6.79 5.56
N PHE A 45 -13.11 -6.47 4.69
CA PHE A 45 -13.14 -7.01 3.33
C PHE A 45 -11.92 -6.57 2.51
N MET A 46 -11.56 -5.29 2.60
CA MET A 46 -10.43 -4.74 1.86
C MET A 46 -9.08 -5.26 2.39
N ASP A 47 -8.95 -5.44 3.70
CA ASP A 47 -7.79 -6.09 4.32
C ASP A 47 -7.64 -7.53 3.81
N PHE A 48 -8.71 -8.32 3.87
CA PHE A 48 -8.69 -9.71 3.38
C PHE A 48 -8.33 -9.80 1.90
N ALA A 49 -8.94 -8.96 1.05
CA ALA A 49 -8.65 -8.91 -0.37
C ALA A 49 -7.19 -8.53 -0.66
N ASN A 50 -6.62 -7.60 0.12
CA ASN A 50 -5.23 -7.20 -0.01
C ASN A 50 -4.27 -8.34 0.42
N VAL A 51 -4.56 -9.02 1.54
CA VAL A 51 -3.77 -10.17 2.01
C VAL A 51 -3.81 -11.30 0.97
N CYS A 52 -4.98 -11.64 0.43
CA CYS A 52 -5.08 -12.66 -0.63
C CYS A 52 -4.28 -12.28 -1.88
N SER A 53 -4.30 -11.00 -2.27
CA SER A 53 -3.53 -10.50 -3.41
C SER A 53 -2.02 -10.59 -3.15
N CYS A 54 -1.55 -10.22 -1.96
CA CYS A 54 -0.17 -10.37 -1.55
C CYS A 54 0.28 -11.83 -1.61
N VAL A 55 -0.54 -12.76 -1.11
CA VAL A 55 -0.23 -14.21 -1.19
C VAL A 55 -0.16 -14.68 -2.63
N ALA A 56 -1.11 -14.28 -3.49
CA ALA A 56 -1.09 -14.63 -4.91
C ALA A 56 0.18 -14.11 -5.60
N ILE A 57 0.57 -12.85 -5.35
CA ILE A 57 1.80 -12.25 -5.89
C ILE A 57 3.04 -12.99 -5.37
N SER A 58 3.10 -13.33 -4.08
CA SER A 58 4.22 -14.11 -3.52
C SER A 58 4.36 -15.47 -4.21
N ARG A 59 3.25 -16.14 -4.52
CA ARG A 59 3.25 -17.41 -5.25
C ARG A 59 3.75 -17.25 -6.68
N VAL A 60 3.35 -16.17 -7.36
CA VAL A 60 3.84 -15.84 -8.71
C VAL A 60 5.33 -15.51 -8.67
N CYS A 61 5.79 -14.75 -7.68
CA CYS A 61 7.21 -14.40 -7.51
C CYS A 61 8.08 -15.64 -7.25
N LEU A 62 7.58 -16.63 -6.52
CA LEU A 62 8.27 -17.92 -6.33
C LEU A 62 8.34 -18.78 -7.60
N ALA A 63 7.38 -18.63 -8.51
CA ALA A 63 7.36 -19.32 -9.80
C ALA A 63 8.13 -18.58 -10.91
N ALA A 64 8.44 -17.29 -10.70
CA ALA A 64 9.09 -16.45 -11.68
C ALA A 64 10.57 -16.83 -11.90
N PRO A 65 11.10 -16.71 -13.13
CA PRO A 65 12.51 -16.95 -13.42
C PRO A 65 13.41 -15.92 -12.73
N LYS A 66 14.66 -16.29 -12.41
CA LYS A 66 15.66 -15.43 -11.73
C LYS A 66 16.00 -14.12 -12.47
N THR A 67 15.55 -13.99 -13.72
CA THR A 67 15.69 -12.79 -14.55
C THR A 67 14.71 -11.68 -14.14
N ALA A 68 13.57 -12.04 -13.53
CA ALA A 68 12.56 -11.09 -13.09
C ALA A 68 12.96 -10.44 -11.76
N LYS A 69 13.61 -9.28 -11.87
CA LYS A 69 14.07 -8.49 -10.71
C LYS A 69 13.10 -7.38 -10.28
N THR A 70 12.10 -7.07 -11.11
CA THR A 70 11.23 -5.91 -10.91
C THR A 70 9.77 -6.32 -11.04
N TYR A 71 8.89 -5.66 -10.29
CA TYR A 71 7.44 -5.91 -10.32
C TYR A 71 6.84 -5.80 -11.73
N GLY A 72 7.36 -4.91 -12.58
CA GLY A 72 6.98 -4.82 -13.99
C GLY A 72 7.43 -6.02 -14.86
N ASP A 73 8.52 -6.68 -14.51
CA ASP A 73 9.01 -7.89 -15.20
C ASP A 73 8.18 -9.12 -14.81
N VAL A 74 7.74 -9.18 -13.56
CA VAL A 74 6.73 -10.16 -13.10
C VAL A 74 5.39 -9.95 -13.84
N GLY A 75 5.00 -8.70 -14.06
CA GLY A 75 3.84 -8.35 -14.88
C GLY A 75 4.01 -8.76 -16.35
N GLU A 76 5.22 -8.59 -16.91
CA GLU A 76 5.57 -9.06 -18.25
C GLU A 76 5.50 -10.59 -18.37
N TRP A 77 5.96 -11.30 -17.35
CA TRP A 77 5.94 -12.75 -17.33
C TRP A 77 4.52 -13.33 -17.20
N CYS A 78 3.65 -12.68 -16.44
CA CYS A 78 2.27 -13.15 -16.22
C CYS A 78 1.31 -12.82 -17.38
N CYS A 79 1.40 -11.61 -17.94
CA CYS A 79 0.42 -11.11 -18.93
C CYS A 79 1.07 -10.49 -20.18
N GLY A 80 2.37 -10.74 -20.41
CA GLY A 80 3.11 -10.19 -21.53
C GLY A 80 3.33 -8.67 -21.42
N LYS A 81 3.67 -8.04 -22.55
CA LYS A 81 4.00 -6.60 -22.62
C LYS A 81 2.89 -5.69 -22.06
N ILE A 82 1.63 -6.09 -22.20
CA ILE A 82 0.48 -5.32 -21.69
C ILE A 82 0.49 -5.29 -20.16
N GLY A 83 0.80 -6.43 -19.52
CA GLY A 83 0.94 -6.53 -18.07
C GLY A 83 2.05 -5.62 -17.53
N ARG A 84 3.17 -5.52 -18.26
CA ARG A 84 4.28 -4.62 -17.90
C ARG A 84 3.86 -3.16 -17.87
N TYR A 85 3.17 -2.69 -18.91
CA TYR A 85 2.72 -1.29 -18.97
C TYR A 85 1.67 -0.97 -17.90
N LEU A 86 0.70 -1.88 -17.66
CA LEU A 86 -0.31 -1.70 -16.61
C LEU A 86 0.32 -1.54 -15.23
N VAL A 87 1.25 -2.44 -14.88
CA VAL A 87 1.95 -2.41 -13.58
C VAL A 87 2.78 -1.14 -13.43
N LEU A 88 3.47 -0.71 -14.49
CA LEU A 88 4.25 0.52 -14.47
C LEU A 88 3.37 1.76 -14.27
N ILE A 89 2.28 1.89 -15.02
CA ILE A 89 1.36 3.02 -14.90
C ILE A 89 0.76 3.09 -13.49
N ALA A 90 0.32 1.95 -12.94
CA ALA A 90 -0.18 1.88 -11.58
C ALA A 90 0.89 2.30 -10.55
N GLN A 91 2.13 1.83 -10.72
CA GLN A 91 3.23 2.18 -9.82
C GLN A 91 3.61 3.67 -9.89
N PHE A 92 3.61 4.26 -11.09
CA PHE A 92 3.81 5.69 -11.28
C PHE A 92 2.70 6.50 -10.61
N GLY A 93 1.44 6.07 -10.76
CA GLY A 93 0.30 6.67 -10.09
C GLY A 93 0.48 6.68 -8.58
N VAL A 94 0.75 5.52 -7.97
CA VAL A 94 0.97 5.42 -6.51
C VAL A 94 2.16 6.27 -6.06
N CYS A 95 3.27 6.28 -6.80
CA CYS A 95 4.46 7.04 -6.46
C CYS A 95 4.22 8.57 -6.44
N LEU A 96 3.29 9.06 -7.27
CA LEU A 96 2.91 10.48 -7.29
C LEU A 96 1.80 10.81 -6.26
N LEU A 97 0.79 9.94 -6.13
CA LEU A 97 -0.35 10.17 -5.24
C LEU A 97 0.02 10.06 -3.75
N VAL A 98 0.92 9.14 -3.39
CA VAL A 98 1.36 8.95 -1.99
C VAL A 98 1.97 10.23 -1.40
N PRO A 99 3.01 10.85 -1.96
CA PRO A 99 3.58 12.08 -1.42
C PRO A 99 2.59 13.24 -1.42
N CYS A 100 1.73 13.35 -2.45
CA CYS A 100 0.68 14.37 -2.47
C CYS A 100 -0.28 14.22 -1.29
N ALA A 101 -0.75 13.00 -1.01
CA ALA A 101 -1.66 12.76 0.11
C ALA A 101 -0.97 12.93 1.48
N TYR A 102 0.32 12.62 1.60
CA TYR A 102 1.09 12.89 2.83
C TYR A 102 1.23 14.40 3.06
N LEU A 103 1.49 15.17 2.01
CA LEU A 103 1.62 16.61 2.09
C LEU A 103 0.28 17.27 2.46
N VAL A 104 -0.82 16.83 1.86
CA VAL A 104 -2.16 17.35 2.18
C VAL A 104 -2.57 16.98 3.61
N LEU A 105 -2.54 15.71 4.01
CA LEU A 105 -2.92 15.33 5.38
C LEU A 105 -1.95 15.88 6.43
N GLY A 106 -0.66 15.94 6.12
CA GLY A 106 0.34 16.56 6.98
C GLY A 106 0.10 18.06 7.17
N GLY A 107 -0.29 18.78 6.12
CA GLY A 107 -0.65 20.20 6.20
C GLY A 107 -1.87 20.45 7.09
N ILE A 108 -2.93 19.66 6.91
CA ILE A 108 -4.15 19.77 7.73
C ILE A 108 -3.86 19.46 9.21
N LEU A 109 -3.00 18.46 9.48
CA LEU A 109 -2.59 18.14 10.84
C LEU A 109 -1.75 19.26 11.47
N LEU A 110 -0.84 19.87 10.70
CA LEU A 110 0.02 20.95 11.20
C LEU A 110 -0.79 22.23 11.49
N ASP A 111 -1.78 22.54 10.66
CA ASP A 111 -2.72 23.63 10.89
C ASP A 111 -3.53 23.42 12.19
N GLY A 112 -4.00 22.19 12.42
CA GLY A 112 -4.71 21.84 13.65
C GLY A 112 -3.86 21.87 14.92
N ILE A 113 -2.54 21.68 14.83
CA ILE A 113 -1.63 21.66 15.98
C ILE A 113 -1.08 23.05 16.33
N SER A 114 -0.90 23.91 15.33
CA SER A 114 -0.41 25.28 15.48
C SER A 114 -1.31 26.22 14.65
N PRO A 115 -2.46 26.65 15.20
CA PRO A 115 -3.37 27.52 14.46
C PRO A 115 -2.66 28.82 14.07
N GLY A 116 -2.56 29.09 12.77
CA GLY A 116 -1.83 30.25 12.21
C GLY A 116 -0.38 29.99 11.77
N ALA A 117 0.06 28.73 11.64
CA ALA A 117 1.40 28.41 11.14
C ALA A 117 1.64 28.73 9.63
N PHE A 118 0.56 28.98 8.88
CA PHE A 118 0.59 29.24 7.43
C PHE A 118 0.03 30.62 7.04
N ASP A 119 -0.21 31.50 8.02
CA ASP A 119 -0.54 32.91 7.80
C ASP A 119 0.74 33.77 7.64
#